data_AF-A0A9K2KR23-F1
#
_entry.id   AF-A0A9K2KR23-F1
#
_cell.length_a   1.000
_cell.length_b   1.000
_cell.length_c   1.000
_cell.angle_alpha   90.00
_cell.angle_beta   90.00
_cell.angle_gamma   90.00
#
_symmetry.space_group_name_H-M   'P 1'
#
loop_
_entity.id
_entity.type
_entity.pdbx_description
1 polymer ?
#
loop_
_entity_poly.entity_id
_entity_poly.type
_entity_poly.pdbx_seq_one_letter_code
_entity_poly.pdbx_strand_id
1 'polypeptide(L)'
;MLFPRIIAASAQRKLSVYLKKGGLVAYPTESCYGLGCLPTLAKALGKLAHLKKRPQHKGMIVIGNQFEQLQPLLQMPSENLQDMLRKEWPAPKTFLLSAKSCVLPELRGKQRSKLAVRVPAHVGARRLCQALQTPLVSTSCNRAGKRACRTEREVRRQFGRDVWIVGGRIGRQKSPSQIIDGETGKRLR
;
A
#
# COMPACT_ATOMS: atom_id res chain seq x y z
N MET A 1 21.77 7.22 14.52
CA MET A 1 20.60 6.56 13.90
C MET A 1 20.93 6.22 12.45
N LEU A 2 21.08 4.94 12.09
CA LEU A 2 21.28 4.55 10.69
C LEU A 2 20.00 4.83 9.90
N PHE A 3 19.99 5.91 9.13
CA PHE A 3 18.96 6.16 8.12
C PHE A 3 18.90 4.94 7.18
N PRO A 4 17.73 4.35 6.91
CA PRO A 4 17.64 3.29 5.91
C PRO A 4 18.11 3.87 4.58
N ARG A 5 19.08 3.20 3.94
CA ARG A 5 19.63 3.52 2.62
C ARG A 5 18.47 3.95 1.70
N ILE A 6 18.51 5.20 1.24
CA ILE A 6 17.70 5.63 0.11
C ILE A 6 18.01 4.67 -1.03
N ILE A 7 16.99 4.12 -1.69
CA ILE A 7 17.20 3.32 -2.90
C ILE A 7 17.99 4.23 -3.86
N ALA A 8 19.19 3.82 -4.29
CA ALA A 8 19.98 4.62 -5.23
C ALA A 8 19.13 5.00 -6.46
N ALA A 9 19.33 6.19 -7.05
CA ALA A 9 18.52 6.67 -8.17
C ALA A 9 18.43 5.65 -9.33
N SER A 10 19.52 4.94 -9.62
CA SER A 10 19.55 3.85 -10.60
C SER A 10 18.63 2.67 -10.22
N ALA A 11 18.60 2.29 -8.95
CA ALA A 11 17.71 1.26 -8.44
C ALA A 11 16.24 1.72 -8.38
N GLN A 12 15.97 3.01 -8.12
CA GLN A 12 14.63 3.59 -8.20
C GLN A 12 14.08 3.52 -9.62
N ARG A 13 14.88 3.92 -10.62
CA ARG A 13 14.50 3.82 -12.04
C ARG A 13 14.23 2.38 -12.45
N LYS A 14 15.09 1.43 -12.06
CA LYS A 14 14.88 -0.01 -12.32
C LYS A 14 13.59 -0.53 -11.67
N LEU A 15 13.33 -0.17 -10.42
CA LEU A 15 12.11 -0.56 -9.71
C LEU A 15 10.87 0.04 -10.38
N SER A 16 10.91 1.31 -10.77
CA SER A 16 9.79 1.97 -11.48
C SER A 16 9.49 1.26 -12.80
N VAL A 17 10.50 0.93 -13.61
CA VAL A 17 10.33 0.16 -14.85
C VAL A 17 9.76 -1.23 -14.58
N TYR A 18 10.27 -1.93 -13.56
CA TYR A 18 9.77 -3.24 -13.14
C TYR A 18 8.28 -3.19 -12.75
N LEU A 19 7.88 -2.18 -11.96
CA LEU A 19 6.49 -1.96 -11.55
C LEU A 19 5.59 -1.62 -12.74
N LYS A 20 6.04 -0.76 -13.67
CA LYS A 20 5.30 -0.42 -14.90
C LYS A 20 5.07 -1.62 -15.82
N LYS A 21 5.94 -2.64 -15.76
CA LYS A 21 5.75 -3.94 -16.46
C LYS A 21 4.82 -4.91 -15.72
N GLY A 22 4.22 -4.48 -14.61
CA GLY A 22 3.32 -5.30 -13.78
C GLY A 22 4.06 -6.21 -12.82
N GLY A 23 5.21 -5.77 -12.32
CA GLY A 23 5.95 -6.40 -11.23
C GLY A 23 5.32 -6.15 -9.86
N LEU A 24 5.72 -6.94 -8.87
CA LEU A 24 5.28 -6.83 -7.48
C LEU A 24 6.47 -6.47 -6.58
N VAL A 25 6.28 -5.57 -5.63
CA VAL A 25 7.33 -5.11 -4.71
C VAL A 25 7.00 -5.49 -3.27
N ALA A 26 7.99 -6.00 -2.54
CA ALA A 26 7.92 -6.22 -1.11
C ALA A 26 8.77 -5.19 -0.37
N TYR A 27 8.24 -4.59 0.69
CA TYR A 27 8.90 -3.50 1.43
C TYR A 27 8.50 -3.48 2.91
N PRO A 28 9.37 -3.02 3.82
CA PRO A 28 9.04 -2.96 5.24
C PRO A 28 7.94 -1.93 5.54
N THR A 29 7.04 -2.28 6.47
CA THR A 29 6.01 -1.39 7.03
C THR A 29 6.04 -1.42 8.56
N GLU A 30 5.05 -0.85 9.23
CA GLU A 30 5.01 -0.73 10.70
C GLU A 30 4.99 -2.09 11.43
N SER A 31 4.42 -3.14 10.82
CA SER A 31 4.15 -4.43 11.48
C SER A 31 4.76 -5.64 10.79
N CYS A 32 4.85 -5.60 9.46
CA CYS A 32 5.38 -6.66 8.62
C CYS A 32 5.88 -6.07 7.29
N TYR A 33 6.35 -6.90 6.38
CA TYR A 33 6.53 -6.49 5.00
C TYR A 33 5.17 -6.32 4.33
N GLY A 34 5.02 -5.23 3.59
CA GLY A 34 3.97 -5.03 2.61
C GLY A 34 4.32 -5.72 1.30
N LEU A 35 3.32 -6.18 0.56
CA LEU A 35 3.40 -6.60 -0.83
C LEU A 35 2.52 -5.65 -1.65
N GLY A 36 3.10 -5.09 -2.72
CA GLY A 36 2.47 -4.01 -3.45
C GLY A 36 2.73 -4.01 -4.94
N CYS A 37 1.99 -3.15 -5.63
CA CYS A 37 2.08 -2.92 -7.06
C CYS A 37 1.48 -1.55 -7.43
N LEU A 38 1.53 -1.18 -8.70
CA LEU A 38 0.89 0.06 -9.16
C LEU A 38 -0.64 -0.07 -9.13
N PRO A 39 -1.36 0.91 -8.52
CA PRO A 39 -2.82 0.86 -8.40
C PRO A 39 -3.56 1.02 -9.73
N THR A 40 -2.89 1.57 -10.75
CA THR A 40 -3.47 1.84 -12.07
C THR A 40 -3.28 0.69 -13.06
N LEU A 41 -2.60 -0.40 -12.67
CA LEU A 41 -2.22 -1.45 -13.60
C LEU A 41 -2.97 -2.76 -13.31
N ALA A 42 -4.04 -3.00 -14.08
CA ALA A 42 -4.90 -4.19 -13.95
C ALA A 42 -4.11 -5.51 -13.94
N LYS A 43 -3.09 -5.63 -14.80
CA LYS A 43 -2.19 -6.81 -14.83
C LYS A 43 -1.51 -7.07 -13.49
N ALA A 44 -1.06 -6.02 -12.80
CA ALA A 44 -0.38 -6.14 -11.52
C ALA A 44 -1.36 -6.46 -10.39
N LEU A 45 -2.53 -5.81 -10.39
CA LEU A 45 -3.64 -6.09 -9.48
C LEU A 45 -4.10 -7.55 -9.60
N GLY A 46 -4.25 -8.07 -10.82
CA GLY A 46 -4.61 -9.46 -11.08
C GLY A 46 -3.58 -10.45 -10.53
N LYS A 47 -2.28 -10.21 -10.78
CA LYS A 47 -1.19 -11.01 -10.20
C LYS A 47 -1.24 -11.01 -8.67
N LEU A 48 -1.40 -9.83 -8.07
CA LEU A 48 -1.46 -9.69 -6.62
C LEU A 48 -2.69 -10.40 -6.03
N ALA A 49 -3.86 -10.24 -6.65
CA ALA A 49 -5.09 -10.90 -6.22
C ALA A 49 -5.00 -12.42 -6.30
N HIS A 50 -4.45 -12.95 -7.41
CA HIS A 50 -4.22 -14.38 -7.62
C HIS A 50 -3.27 -14.95 -6.57
N LEU A 51 -2.11 -14.32 -6.37
CA LEU A 51 -1.11 -14.73 -5.37
C LEU A 51 -1.68 -14.74 -3.94
N LYS A 52 -2.58 -13.80 -3.63
CA LYS A 52 -3.23 -13.69 -2.32
C LYS A 52 -4.50 -14.54 -2.18
N LYS A 53 -4.95 -15.23 -3.24
CA LYS A 53 -6.28 -15.87 -3.33
C LYS A 53 -7.37 -14.96 -2.77
N ARG A 54 -7.31 -13.66 -3.10
CA ARG A 54 -8.13 -12.63 -2.46
C ARG A 54 -9.48 -12.53 -3.17
N PRO A 55 -10.62 -12.62 -2.46
CA PRO A 55 -11.92 -12.38 -3.07
C PRO A 55 -12.01 -10.98 -3.66
N GLN A 56 -12.51 -10.87 -4.89
CA GLN A 56 -12.54 -9.61 -5.65
C GLN A 56 -13.40 -8.50 -5.00
N HIS A 57 -14.36 -8.85 -4.14
CA HIS A 57 -15.21 -7.86 -3.46
C HIS A 57 -14.53 -7.15 -2.28
N LYS A 58 -13.40 -7.67 -1.76
CA LYS A 58 -12.76 -7.12 -0.55
C LYS A 58 -11.95 -5.85 -0.77
N GLY A 59 -11.65 -5.51 -2.03
CA GLY A 59 -10.75 -4.41 -2.38
C GLY A 59 -9.34 -4.57 -1.79
N MET A 60 -8.47 -3.59 -2.04
CA MET A 60 -7.12 -3.52 -1.45
C MET A 60 -6.87 -2.13 -0.87
N ILE A 61 -5.82 -2.01 -0.05
CA ILE A 61 -5.40 -0.74 0.53
C ILE A 61 -4.38 -0.10 -0.41
N VAL A 62 -4.47 1.22 -0.59
CA VAL A 62 -3.44 2.03 -1.26
C VAL A 62 -2.70 2.88 -0.22
N ILE A 63 -1.38 2.94 -0.33
CA ILE A 63 -0.54 3.81 0.50
C ILE A 63 0.13 4.90 -0.34
N GLY A 64 0.33 6.06 0.26
CA GLY A 64 1.07 7.18 -0.32
C GLY A 64 2.04 7.80 0.68
N ASN A 65 2.91 8.70 0.22
CA ASN A 65 3.81 9.46 1.09
C ASN A 65 3.11 10.61 1.85
N GLN A 66 2.06 11.17 1.26
CA GLN A 66 1.21 12.23 1.80
C GLN A 66 -0.19 12.12 1.17
N PHE A 67 -1.14 12.92 1.66
CA PHE A 67 -2.52 12.85 1.20
C PHE A 67 -2.68 13.19 -0.28
N GLU A 68 -1.94 14.18 -0.78
CA GLU A 68 -1.94 14.64 -2.18
C GLU A 68 -1.61 13.52 -3.15
N GLN A 69 -0.71 12.61 -2.78
CA GLN A 69 -0.34 11.49 -3.65
C GLN A 69 -1.50 10.47 -3.83
N LEU A 70 -2.49 10.50 -2.93
CA LEU A 70 -3.67 9.64 -2.97
C LEU A 70 -4.85 10.30 -3.71
N GLN A 71 -4.93 11.64 -3.73
CA GLN A 71 -6.01 12.41 -4.34
C GLN A 71 -6.35 12.01 -5.79
N PRO A 72 -5.40 11.62 -6.66
CA PRO A 72 -5.74 11.17 -8.02
C PRO A 72 -6.72 9.98 -8.05
N LEU A 73 -6.79 9.17 -6.99
CA LEU A 73 -7.67 8.00 -6.89
C LEU A 73 -9.00 8.30 -6.18
N LEU A 74 -9.16 9.49 -5.60
CA LEU A 74 -10.26 9.79 -4.68
C LEU A 74 -11.17 10.89 -5.25
N GLN A 75 -12.47 10.77 -5.02
CA GLN A 75 -13.34 11.95 -5.09
C GLN A 75 -12.88 12.93 -4.03
N MET A 76 -12.88 14.23 -4.35
CA MET A 76 -12.37 15.25 -3.45
C MET A 76 -13.21 15.26 -2.16
N PRO A 77 -12.63 14.95 -0.98
CA PRO A 77 -13.37 15.04 0.27
C PRO A 77 -13.65 16.51 0.64
N SER A 78 -14.59 16.74 1.54
CA SER A 78 -14.79 18.09 2.12
C SER A 78 -13.50 18.61 2.75
N GLU A 79 -13.30 19.93 2.77
CA GLU A 79 -12.10 20.57 3.34
C GLU A 79 -11.85 20.13 4.79
N ASN A 80 -12.90 20.10 5.62
CA ASN A 80 -12.84 19.59 7.00
C ASN A 80 -12.30 18.15 7.09
N LEU A 81 -12.74 17.27 6.18
CA LEU A 81 -12.24 15.90 6.13
C LEU A 81 -10.79 15.86 5.66
N GLN A 82 -10.40 16.68 4.69
CA GLN A 82 -9.00 16.78 4.27
C GLN A 82 -8.09 17.24 5.42
N ASP A 83 -8.49 18.26 6.17
CA ASP A 83 -7.74 18.78 7.31
C ASP A 83 -7.61 17.75 8.43
N MET A 84 -8.69 17.01 8.72
CA MET A 84 -8.64 15.90 9.67
C MET A 84 -7.65 14.83 9.21
N LEU A 85 -7.70 14.41 7.94
CA LEU A 85 -6.80 13.41 7.39
C LEU A 85 -5.33 13.86 7.45
N ARG A 86 -5.05 15.15 7.19
CA ARG A 86 -3.71 15.75 7.29
C ARG A 86 -3.18 15.77 8.73
N LYS A 87 -4.04 16.00 9.72
CA LYS A 87 -3.69 15.97 11.14
C LYS A 87 -3.46 14.54 11.66
N GLU A 88 -4.28 13.60 11.18
CA GLU A 88 -4.22 12.19 11.59
C GLU A 88 -3.04 11.44 10.99
N TRP A 89 -2.70 11.73 9.73
CA TRP A 89 -1.62 11.07 9.03
C TRP A 89 -0.30 11.85 9.14
N PRO A 90 0.86 11.17 9.27
CA PRO A 90 1.08 9.74 9.03
C PRO A 90 0.80 8.85 10.25
N ALA A 91 -0.03 7.82 10.07
CA ALA A 91 -0.48 6.94 11.16
C ALA A 91 -0.79 5.52 10.67
N PRO A 92 -0.83 4.52 11.58
CA PRO A 92 -1.35 3.18 11.29
C PRO A 92 -2.90 3.16 11.24
N LYS A 93 -3.50 4.19 10.63
CA LYS A 93 -4.94 4.33 10.41
C LYS A 93 -5.21 4.32 8.90
N THR A 94 -6.13 3.48 8.45
CA THR A 94 -6.60 3.41 7.06
C THR A 94 -7.99 4.02 7.00
N PHE A 95 -8.24 4.89 6.03
CA PHE A 95 -9.54 5.52 5.83
C PHE A 95 -10.18 5.00 4.54
N LEU A 96 -11.47 4.68 4.58
CA LEU A 96 -12.29 4.44 3.40
C LEU A 96 -12.86 5.77 2.91
N LEU A 97 -12.50 6.15 1.70
CA LEU A 97 -12.91 7.40 1.07
C LEU A 97 -13.54 7.10 -0.29
N SER A 98 -14.48 7.94 -0.72
CA SER A 98 -15.14 7.80 -2.02
C SER A 98 -14.13 7.80 -3.16
N ALA A 99 -14.16 6.76 -3.99
CA ALA A 99 -13.20 6.55 -5.07
C ALA A 99 -13.68 7.23 -6.37
N LYS A 100 -12.74 7.71 -7.19
CA LYS A 100 -13.09 8.15 -8.55
C LYS A 100 -13.60 6.98 -9.38
N SER A 101 -14.45 7.27 -10.37
CA SER A 101 -14.98 6.27 -11.31
C SER A 101 -13.88 5.52 -12.08
N CYS A 102 -12.74 6.17 -12.33
CA CYS A 102 -11.58 5.56 -12.99
C CYS A 102 -10.82 4.54 -12.14
N VAL A 103 -11.12 4.41 -10.83
CA VAL A 103 -10.49 3.41 -9.98
C VAL A 103 -10.99 2.01 -10.34
N LEU A 104 -10.04 1.15 -10.70
CA LEU A 104 -10.29 -0.22 -11.12
C LEU A 104 -11.11 -1.00 -10.06
N PRO A 105 -12.16 -1.74 -10.45
CA PRO A 105 -12.95 -2.57 -9.52
C PRO A 105 -12.11 -3.60 -8.76
N GLU A 106 -11.02 -4.11 -9.33
CA GLU A 106 -10.08 -5.01 -8.68
C GLU A 106 -9.36 -4.36 -7.49
N LEU A 107 -9.23 -3.02 -7.52
CA LEU A 107 -8.61 -2.24 -6.47
C LEU A 107 -9.61 -1.80 -5.41
N ARG A 108 -10.70 -1.12 -5.78
CA ARG A 108 -11.72 -0.67 -4.81
C ARG A 108 -12.59 -1.80 -4.26
N GLY A 109 -12.65 -2.92 -4.96
CA GLY A 109 -13.55 -4.03 -4.69
C GLY A 109 -14.76 -3.98 -5.62
N LYS A 110 -15.13 -5.13 -6.20
CA LYS A 110 -16.34 -5.23 -7.02
C LYS A 110 -17.54 -4.72 -6.22
N GLN A 111 -18.35 -3.85 -6.85
CA GLN A 111 -19.55 -3.21 -6.26
C GLN A 111 -19.29 -2.25 -5.08
N ARG A 112 -18.05 -1.84 -4.82
CA ARG A 112 -17.72 -0.85 -3.78
C ARG A 112 -17.47 0.53 -4.37
N SER A 113 -18.03 1.58 -3.78
CA SER A 113 -17.78 2.98 -4.16
C SER A 113 -16.58 3.62 -3.45
N LYS A 114 -16.14 3.05 -2.33
CA LYS A 114 -15.02 3.58 -1.52
C LYS A 114 -13.72 2.79 -1.73
N LEU A 115 -12.59 3.49 -1.62
CA LEU A 115 -11.23 2.94 -1.65
C LEU A 115 -10.59 3.09 -0.27
N ALA A 116 -9.91 2.04 0.19
CA ALA A 116 -9.12 2.08 1.42
C ALA A 116 -7.76 2.72 1.14
N VAL A 117 -7.47 3.85 1.78
CA VAL A 117 -6.21 4.59 1.60
C VAL A 117 -5.52 4.86 2.94
N ARG A 118 -4.20 5.06 2.91
CA ARG A 118 -3.40 5.35 4.11
C ARG A 118 -2.11 6.09 3.77
N VAL A 119 -1.74 7.07 4.59
CA VAL A 119 -0.36 7.54 4.67
C VAL A 119 0.31 6.85 5.88
N PRO A 120 1.21 5.87 5.66
CA PRO A 120 1.75 5.02 6.71
C PRO A 120 2.68 5.80 7.65
N ALA A 121 2.70 5.45 8.94
CA ALA A 121 3.68 5.96 9.92
C ALA A 121 5.10 5.47 9.63
N HIS A 122 5.24 4.37 8.88
CA HIS A 122 6.55 3.83 8.49
C HIS A 122 7.27 4.75 7.49
N VAL A 123 8.33 5.42 7.96
CA VAL A 123 9.14 6.38 7.16
C VAL A 123 9.66 5.75 5.87
N GLY A 124 10.14 4.51 5.92
CA GLY A 124 10.64 3.81 4.73
C GLY A 124 9.57 3.57 3.67
N ALA A 125 8.33 3.30 4.08
CA ALA A 125 7.22 3.08 3.15
C ALA A 125 6.79 4.40 2.49
N ARG A 126 6.75 5.51 3.25
CA ARG A 126 6.49 6.84 2.69
C ARG A 126 7.59 7.26 1.72
N ARG A 127 8.86 7.09 2.08
CA ARG A 127 10.01 7.40 1.20
C ARG A 127 9.99 6.59 -0.08
N LEU A 128 9.57 5.32 -0.03
CA LEU A 128 9.39 4.50 -1.22
C LEU A 128 8.35 5.11 -2.17
N CYS A 129 7.16 5.47 -1.67
CA CYS A 129 6.12 6.08 -2.49
C CYS A 129 6.54 7.46 -3.02
N GLN A 130 7.28 8.24 -2.22
CA GLN A 130 7.85 9.52 -2.64
C GLN A 130 8.86 9.34 -3.78
N ALA A 131 9.82 8.41 -3.62
CA ALA A 131 10.85 8.15 -4.62
C ALA A 131 10.28 7.60 -5.93
N LEU A 132 9.20 6.82 -5.86
CA LEU A 132 8.50 6.32 -7.05
C LEU A 132 7.52 7.35 -7.64
N GLN A 133 7.29 8.48 -6.97
CA GLN A 133 6.31 9.50 -7.33
C GLN A 133 4.92 8.93 -7.61
N THR A 134 4.56 7.83 -6.95
CA THR A 134 3.29 7.14 -7.16
C THR A 134 2.86 6.43 -5.87
N PRO A 135 1.54 6.38 -5.58
CA PRO A 135 1.05 5.53 -4.50
C PRO A 135 1.18 4.05 -4.86
N LEU A 136 1.20 3.18 -3.84
CA LEU A 136 1.30 1.73 -4.02
C LEU A 136 0.09 1.04 -3.42
N VAL A 137 -0.43 0.04 -4.13
CA VAL A 137 -1.27 -0.97 -3.48
C VAL A 137 -0.46 -1.66 -2.39
N SER A 138 -1.05 -1.95 -1.24
CA SER A 138 -0.34 -2.51 -0.10
C SER A 138 -1.20 -3.55 0.62
N THR A 139 -0.72 -4.79 0.66
CA THR A 139 -1.28 -5.86 1.50
C THR A 139 -0.17 -6.52 2.31
N SER A 140 -0.50 -7.38 3.27
CA SER A 140 0.53 -8.13 4.01
C SER A 140 1.31 -9.06 3.07
N CYS A 141 2.63 -9.05 3.17
CA CYS A 141 3.51 -9.89 2.36
C CYS A 141 3.47 -11.33 2.87
N ASN A 142 2.58 -12.14 2.32
CA ASN A 142 2.47 -13.58 2.58
C ASN A 142 1.69 -14.27 1.47
N ARG A 143 1.98 -15.53 1.21
CA ARG A 143 1.05 -16.38 0.45
C ARG A 143 -0.25 -16.56 1.22
N ALA A 144 -1.36 -16.82 0.52
CA ALA A 144 -2.66 -17.03 1.13
C ALA A 144 -2.58 -18.08 2.27
N GLY A 145 -3.16 -17.75 3.43
CA GLY A 145 -3.14 -18.61 4.63
C GLY A 145 -1.82 -18.68 5.41
N LYS A 146 -0.72 -18.06 4.92
CA LYS A 146 0.57 -18.04 5.62
C LYS A 146 0.76 -16.77 6.46
N ARG A 147 1.69 -16.81 7.43
CA ARG A 147 2.07 -15.64 8.24
C ARG A 147 2.78 -14.59 7.37
N ALA A 148 2.53 -13.32 7.67
CA ALA A 148 3.18 -12.17 7.05
C ALA A 148 4.70 -12.21 7.30
N CYS A 149 5.48 -12.03 6.24
CA CYS A 149 6.93 -11.91 6.30
C CYS A 149 7.31 -10.68 7.13
N ARG A 150 8.29 -10.82 8.01
CA ARG A 150 8.83 -9.74 8.85
C ARG A 150 10.27 -9.38 8.48
N THR A 151 10.92 -10.20 7.66
CA THR A 151 12.31 -10.03 7.23
C THR A 151 12.46 -10.24 5.72
N GLU A 152 13.48 -9.64 5.11
CA GLU A 152 13.83 -9.88 3.70
C GLU A 152 14.08 -11.36 3.40
N ARG A 153 14.69 -12.08 4.36
CA ARG A 153 14.94 -13.52 4.28
C ARG A 153 13.64 -14.30 4.15
N GLU A 154 12.62 -13.95 4.93
CA GLU A 154 11.30 -14.59 4.83
C GLU A 154 10.61 -14.27 3.50
N VAL A 155 10.72 -13.03 3.02
CA VAL A 155 10.18 -12.67 1.70
C VAL A 155 10.84 -13.50 0.61
N ARG A 156 12.17 -13.59 0.62
CA ARG A 156 12.94 -14.38 -0.36
C ARG A 156 12.58 -15.86 -0.30
N ARG A 157 12.36 -16.43 0.89
CA ARG A 157 11.91 -17.81 1.06
C ARG A 157 10.50 -18.05 0.52
N GLN A 158 9.56 -17.12 0.72
CA GLN A 158 8.18 -17.31 0.27
C GLN A 158 7.96 -16.98 -1.21
N PHE A 159 8.69 -16.02 -1.76
CA PHE A 159 8.41 -15.43 -3.08
C PHE A 159 9.57 -15.55 -4.08
N GLY A 160 10.76 -15.98 -3.66
CA GLY A 160 11.90 -16.17 -4.56
C GLY A 160 12.19 -14.90 -5.39
N ARG A 161 12.13 -15.04 -6.70
CA ARG A 161 12.36 -13.98 -7.68
C ARG A 161 11.06 -13.33 -8.19
N ASP A 162 9.89 -13.76 -7.72
CA ASP A 162 8.58 -13.26 -8.19
C ASP A 162 8.33 -11.81 -7.78
N VAL A 163 9.01 -11.34 -6.72
CA VAL A 163 8.84 -10.01 -6.13
C VAL A 163 10.17 -9.28 -6.01
N TRP A 164 10.19 -7.99 -6.33
CA TRP A 164 11.33 -7.13 -6.02
C TRP A 164 11.35 -6.82 -4.53
N ILE A 165 12.47 -7.03 -3.85
CA ILE A 165 12.60 -6.79 -2.41
C ILE A 165 13.27 -5.43 -2.18
N VAL A 166 12.55 -4.51 -1.55
CA VAL A 166 13.12 -3.30 -0.96
C VAL A 166 13.54 -3.65 0.46
N GLY A 167 14.83 -3.50 0.73
CA GLY A 167 15.40 -3.84 2.04
C GLY A 167 15.02 -2.85 3.15
N GLY A 168 15.27 -3.26 4.40
CA GLY A 168 15.06 -2.43 5.57
C GLY A 168 14.48 -3.18 6.77
N ARG A 169 14.03 -2.44 7.78
CA ARG A 169 13.46 -2.99 9.02
C ARG A 169 12.01 -2.61 9.15
N ILE A 170 11.18 -3.53 9.63
CA ILE A 170 9.80 -3.24 10.01
C ILE A 170 9.78 -2.38 11.29
N GLY A 171 8.64 -1.73 11.54
CA GLY A 171 8.37 -1.06 12.81
C GLY A 171 8.11 -2.03 13.97
N ARG A 172 7.76 -1.45 15.13
CA ARG A 172 7.46 -2.20 16.37
C ARG A 172 5.98 -2.57 16.50
N GLN A 173 5.14 -2.21 15.54
CA GLN A 173 3.70 -2.38 15.67
C GLN A 173 3.31 -3.85 15.55
N LYS A 174 2.57 -4.38 16.53
CA LYS A 174 2.18 -5.79 16.57
C LYS A 174 0.91 -6.06 15.77
N SER A 175 0.00 -5.08 15.71
CA SER A 175 -1.32 -5.22 15.10
C SER A 175 -1.39 -4.58 13.71
N PRO A 176 -2.26 -5.06 12.82
CA PRO A 176 -2.55 -4.36 11.57
C PRO A 176 -3.18 -2.97 11.79
N SER A 177 -3.25 -2.14 10.75
CA SER A 177 -3.89 -0.82 10.85
C SER A 177 -5.39 -0.88 11.14
N GLN A 178 -5.88 0.14 11.81
CA GLN A 178 -7.32 0.37 11.96
C GLN A 178 -7.92 0.71 10.58
N ILE A 179 -9.19 0.37 10.35
CA ILE A 179 -9.93 0.78 9.15
C ILE A 179 -11.14 1.59 9.61
N ILE A 180 -11.21 2.83 9.16
CA ILE A 180 -12.21 3.82 9.56
C ILE A 180 -12.93 4.28 8.30
N ASP A 181 -14.25 4.38 8.32
CA ASP A 181 -14.99 5.06 7.27
C ASP A 181 -14.79 6.58 7.41
N GLY A 182 -14.26 7.24 6.38
CA GLY A 182 -13.84 8.63 6.48
C GLY A 182 -14.98 9.63 6.58
N GLU A 183 -16.19 9.27 6.15
CA GLU A 183 -17.36 10.15 6.23
C GLU A 183 -18.08 9.98 7.57
N THR A 184 -18.24 8.74 8.02
CA THR A 184 -19.03 8.43 9.23
C THR A 184 -18.19 8.33 10.50
N GLY A 185 -16.87 8.25 10.39
CA GLY A 185 -15.96 7.96 11.51
C GLY A 185 -16.09 6.53 12.05
N LYS A 186 -16.95 5.69 11.47
CA LYS A 186 -17.20 4.33 11.94
C LYS A 186 -15.96 3.46 11.78
N ARG A 187 -15.53 2.85 12.88
CA ARG A 187 -14.47 1.84 12.88
C ARG A 187 -15.00 0.51 12.35
N LEU A 188 -14.34 -0.02 11.33
CA LEU A 188 -14.61 -1.34 10.74
C LEU A 188 -13.61 -2.40 11.21
N ARG A 189 -12.42 -1.96 11.65
CA ARG A 189 -11.37 -2.77 12.26
C ARG A 189 -10.48 -1.91 13.15
#